data_AF-A0A4U3M9J1-F1
#
_entry.id   AF-A0A4U3M9J1-F1
#
_cell.length_a   1.000
_cell.length_b   1.000
_cell.length_c   1.000
_cell.angle_alpha   90.00
_cell.angle_beta   90.00
_cell.angle_gamma   90.00
#
_symmetry.space_group_name_H-M   'P 1'
#
loop_
_entity.id
_entity.type
_entity.pdbx_description
1 polymer ?
#
loop_
_entity_poly.entity_id
_entity_poly.type
_entity_poly.pdbx_seq_one_letter_code
_entity_poly.pdbx_strand_id
1 'polypeptide(L)'
;MAGLIGAGLTAVVVATWATLPEPPFGLPTAGPWVEFGLPVTRFVLDVAALVTVGLSLLPKLLGFDHPEATEPAASRARRWAVYSAVVWAFAAIASTVLSAAEVMPDRFPDVPLFVDAIGSGQGLVVSAAAATLSAAIGMFAVRFGEKVPAELRVGAAVFGLLPLPVTGHATNWYWHDLSMVAMELHVIGAALWTGGLLAVALLLAADRELLGRTLPRFSRLATWALLVVAASGLFSGIVELLLSPAEPFPASLVTTHYGLLVLVKAALAAMIALLGANIRYRLLPGVVARRPTAFAAWAAVELTVLGLAYGVAVVITRTGG
;
A
#
# COMPACT_ATOMS: atom_id res chain seq x y z
N MET A 1 12.53 -4.85 -12.65
CA MET A 1 12.06 -3.76 -11.75
C MET A 1 11.22 -2.72 -12.50
N ALA A 2 11.72 -2.10 -13.59
CA ALA A 2 10.89 -1.24 -14.45
C ALA A 2 9.61 -1.94 -14.96
N GLY A 3 9.69 -3.23 -15.26
CA GLY A 3 8.52 -4.05 -15.63
C GLY A 3 7.52 -4.34 -14.50
N LEU A 4 7.87 -4.14 -13.21
CA LEU A 4 6.94 -4.32 -12.09
C LEU A 4 6.07 -3.09 -11.87
N ILE A 5 6.72 -1.92 -11.90
CA ILE A 5 6.04 -0.63 -11.88
C ILE A 5 5.19 -0.52 -13.16
N GLY A 6 5.73 -0.95 -14.30
CA GLY A 6 5.00 -1.07 -15.57
C GLY A 6 3.80 -2.03 -15.46
N ALA A 7 3.98 -3.24 -14.92
CA ALA A 7 2.91 -4.22 -14.76
C ALA A 7 1.80 -3.76 -13.81
N GLY A 8 2.16 -3.14 -12.67
CA GLY A 8 1.22 -2.56 -11.72
C GLY A 8 0.48 -1.35 -12.30
N LEU A 9 1.18 -0.46 -13.01
CA LEU A 9 0.56 0.64 -13.75
C LEU A 9 -0.37 0.12 -14.84
N THR A 10 0.03 -0.89 -15.63
CA THR A 10 -0.86 -1.49 -16.63
C THR A 10 -2.02 -2.21 -15.97
N ALA A 11 -1.84 -2.90 -14.84
CA ALA A 11 -2.93 -3.57 -14.15
C ALA A 11 -3.94 -2.57 -13.61
N VAL A 12 -3.49 -1.44 -13.04
CA VAL A 12 -4.37 -0.38 -12.54
C VAL A 12 -5.01 0.41 -13.68
N VAL A 13 -4.28 0.72 -14.76
CA VAL A 13 -4.83 1.39 -15.94
C VAL A 13 -5.84 0.48 -16.65
N VAL A 14 -5.53 -0.80 -16.84
CA VAL A 14 -6.45 -1.78 -17.45
C VAL A 14 -7.66 -2.03 -16.55
N ALA A 15 -7.45 -2.15 -15.24
CA ALA A 15 -8.52 -2.22 -14.25
C ALA A 15 -9.45 -1.01 -14.34
N THR A 16 -8.88 0.19 -14.32
CA THR A 16 -9.62 1.46 -14.41
C THR A 16 -10.35 1.57 -15.74
N TRP A 17 -9.71 1.16 -16.84
CA TRP A 17 -10.30 1.18 -18.18
C TRP A 17 -11.44 0.18 -18.33
N ALA A 18 -11.32 -0.99 -17.71
CA ALA A 18 -12.33 -2.04 -17.74
C ALA A 18 -13.53 -1.78 -16.79
N THR A 19 -13.41 -0.85 -15.85
CA THR A 19 -14.45 -0.54 -14.85
C THR A 19 -14.91 0.92 -14.84
N LEU A 20 -14.64 1.68 -15.91
CA LEU A 20 -15.30 2.97 -16.08
C LEU A 20 -16.81 2.75 -15.97
N PRO A 21 -17.49 3.39 -15.00
CA PRO A 21 -18.95 3.32 -14.93
C PRO A 21 -19.51 3.87 -16.24
N GLU A 22 -20.49 3.19 -16.83
CA GLU A 22 -21.34 3.92 -17.77
C GLU A 22 -22.03 5.04 -16.97
N PRO A 23 -21.90 6.30 -17.40
CA PRO A 23 -22.44 7.41 -16.64
C PRO A 23 -23.95 7.21 -16.45
N PRO A 24 -24.49 7.39 -15.23
CA PRO A 24 -25.92 7.36 -15.01
C PRO A 24 -26.60 8.33 -15.99
N PHE A 25 -27.59 7.84 -16.73
CA PHE A 25 -28.30 8.62 -17.74
C PHE A 25 -28.76 9.97 -17.14
N GLY A 26 -28.15 11.08 -17.59
CA GLY A 26 -28.60 12.44 -17.28
C GLY A 26 -27.88 13.19 -16.16
N LEU A 27 -26.79 12.68 -15.58
CA LEU A 27 -25.95 13.46 -14.64
C LEU A 27 -24.73 14.09 -15.33
N PRO A 28 -24.31 15.31 -14.93
CA PRO A 28 -23.05 15.89 -15.40
C PRO A 28 -21.88 15.00 -15.00
N THR A 29 -21.11 14.53 -15.98
CA THR A 29 -19.89 13.77 -15.71
C THR A 29 -18.74 14.73 -15.42
N ALA A 30 -17.87 14.36 -14.50
CA ALA A 30 -16.60 15.06 -14.36
C ALA A 30 -15.84 14.92 -15.69
N GLY A 31 -15.25 16.01 -16.19
CA GLY A 31 -14.57 15.97 -17.49
C GLY A 31 -13.48 14.87 -17.54
N PRO A 32 -13.05 14.41 -18.73
CA PRO A 32 -12.16 13.25 -18.89
C PRO A 32 -10.87 13.32 -18.03
N TRP A 33 -10.35 14.52 -17.80
CA TRP A 33 -9.17 14.74 -16.96
C TRP A 33 -9.35 14.31 -15.51
N VAL A 34 -10.56 14.38 -14.95
CA VAL A 34 -10.86 13.96 -13.56
C VAL A 34 -11.04 12.45 -13.50
N GLU A 35 -11.79 11.88 -14.43
CA GLU A 35 -12.08 10.43 -14.49
C GLU A 35 -10.80 9.60 -14.66
N PHE A 36 -9.87 10.03 -15.52
CA PHE A 36 -8.58 9.37 -15.70
C PHE A 36 -7.52 9.83 -14.70
N GLY A 37 -7.55 11.10 -14.31
CA GLY A 37 -6.55 11.68 -13.42
C GLY A 37 -6.63 11.10 -12.01
N LEU A 38 -7.84 10.95 -11.46
CA LEU A 38 -8.03 10.57 -10.07
C LEU A 38 -7.51 9.16 -9.74
N PRO A 39 -7.80 8.11 -10.54
CA PRO A 39 -7.24 6.78 -10.30
C PRO A 39 -5.71 6.76 -10.40
N VAL A 40 -5.16 7.53 -11.35
CA VAL A 40 -3.70 7.64 -11.52
C VAL A 40 -3.07 8.32 -10.32
N THR A 41 -3.58 9.47 -9.86
CA THR A 41 -2.99 10.18 -8.72
C THR A 41 -3.15 9.39 -7.42
N ARG A 42 -4.27 8.67 -7.23
CA ARG A 42 -4.48 7.74 -6.10
C ARG A 42 -3.47 6.61 -6.12
N PHE A 43 -3.24 5.99 -7.27
CA PHE A 43 -2.24 4.95 -7.39
C PHE A 43 -0.82 5.46 -7.12
N VAL A 44 -0.46 6.62 -7.67
CA VAL A 44 0.85 7.23 -7.39
C VAL A 44 1.01 7.53 -5.91
N LEU A 45 -0.04 8.04 -5.25
CA LEU A 45 -0.08 8.29 -3.80
C LEU A 45 0.22 7.00 -3.03
N ASP A 46 -0.53 5.92 -3.28
CA ASP A 46 -0.40 4.66 -2.54
C ASP A 46 0.98 4.02 -2.75
N VAL A 47 1.47 3.99 -3.99
CA VAL A 47 2.80 3.44 -4.29
C VAL A 47 3.90 4.28 -3.66
N ALA A 48 3.80 5.61 -3.75
CA ALA A 48 4.82 6.50 -3.17
C ALA A 48 4.85 6.39 -1.63
N ALA A 49 3.70 6.27 -0.98
CA ALA A 49 3.61 6.05 0.46
C ALA A 49 4.23 4.70 0.87
N LEU A 50 3.88 3.61 0.15
CA LEU A 50 4.43 2.27 0.36
C LEU A 50 5.96 2.24 0.18
N VAL A 51 6.48 2.89 -0.86
CA VAL A 51 7.92 3.04 -1.10
C VAL A 51 8.57 3.84 0.04
N THR A 52 7.94 4.91 0.49
CA THR A 52 8.44 5.74 1.61
C THR A 52 8.57 4.92 2.89
N VAL A 53 7.55 4.13 3.23
CA VAL A 53 7.56 3.23 4.40
C VAL A 53 8.69 2.20 4.28
N GLY A 54 8.79 1.53 3.13
CA GLY A 54 9.82 0.53 2.86
C GLY A 54 11.25 1.04 2.96
N LEU A 55 11.51 2.19 2.34
CA LEU A 55 12.84 2.83 2.36
C LEU A 55 13.19 3.38 3.74
N SER A 56 12.21 3.84 4.51
CA SER A 56 12.40 4.27 5.90
C SER A 56 12.72 3.11 6.84
N LEU A 57 12.19 1.92 6.54
CA LEU A 57 12.44 0.69 7.29
C LEU A 57 13.83 0.11 7.02
N LEU A 58 14.36 0.26 5.81
CA LEU A 58 15.58 -0.41 5.37
C LEU A 58 16.84 -0.12 6.23
N PRO A 59 17.14 1.13 6.65
CA PRO A 59 18.25 1.41 7.57
C PRO A 59 18.19 0.59 8.87
N LYS A 60 16.99 0.43 9.43
CA LYS A 60 16.78 -0.39 10.63
C LYS A 60 17.04 -1.88 10.39
N LEU A 61 16.72 -2.39 9.19
CA LEU A 61 16.95 -3.79 8.83
C LEU A 61 18.41 -4.10 8.52
N LEU A 62 19.15 -3.13 7.96
CA LEU A 62 20.60 -3.23 7.75
C LEU A 62 21.34 -3.41 9.08
N GLY A 63 20.86 -2.75 10.13
CA GLY A 63 21.44 -2.83 11.47
C GLY A 63 22.69 -1.97 11.63
N PHE A 64 23.11 -1.79 12.87
CA PHE A 64 24.19 -0.87 13.26
C PHE A 64 25.50 -1.59 13.58
N ASP A 65 25.56 -2.91 13.37
CA ASP A 65 26.70 -3.74 13.76
C ASP A 65 27.97 -3.40 12.94
N HIS A 66 27.81 -2.98 11.69
CA HIS A 66 28.91 -2.70 10.74
C HIS A 66 28.62 -1.43 9.91
N PRO A 67 28.72 -0.23 10.51
CA PRO A 67 28.27 1.01 9.88
C PRO A 67 28.98 1.34 8.57
N GLU A 68 30.27 0.99 8.42
CA GLU A 68 31.03 1.26 7.19
C GLU A 68 30.47 0.52 5.96
N ALA A 69 29.96 -0.70 6.16
CA ALA A 69 29.38 -1.49 5.08
C ALA A 69 27.90 -1.14 4.83
N THR A 70 27.15 -0.75 5.86
CA THR A 70 25.70 -0.51 5.75
C THR A 70 25.35 0.93 5.36
N GLU A 71 26.20 1.90 5.68
CA GLU A 71 25.91 3.33 5.48
C GLU A 71 25.76 3.76 4.01
N PRO A 72 26.50 3.23 3.02
CA PRO A 72 26.26 3.54 1.61
C PRO A 72 24.85 3.13 1.15
N ALA A 73 24.35 1.98 1.61
CA ALA A 73 23.01 1.51 1.31
C ALA A 73 21.95 2.30 2.09
N ALA A 74 22.19 2.56 3.38
CA ALA A 74 21.28 3.31 4.24
C ALA A 74 21.12 4.77 3.79
N SER A 75 22.21 5.44 3.42
CA SER A 75 22.18 6.81 2.90
C SER A 75 21.42 6.91 1.58
N ARG A 76 21.58 5.94 0.69
CA ARG A 76 20.81 5.84 -0.55
C ARG A 76 19.33 5.64 -0.25
N ALA A 77 18.99 4.75 0.69
CA ALA A 77 17.62 4.54 1.14
C ALA A 77 16.98 5.82 1.69
N ARG A 78 17.69 6.56 2.55
CA ARG A 78 17.23 7.84 3.11
C ARG A 78 16.94 8.89 2.04
N ARG A 79 17.80 9.00 1.01
CA ARG A 79 17.57 9.94 -0.11
C ARG A 79 16.34 9.56 -0.93
N TRP A 80 16.20 8.29 -1.31
CA TRP A 80 15.02 7.82 -2.04
C TRP A 80 13.73 7.91 -1.22
N ALA A 81 13.82 7.75 0.11
CA ALA A 81 12.69 7.96 1.02
C ALA A 81 12.19 9.41 0.96
N VAL A 82 13.08 10.40 0.89
CA VAL A 82 12.70 11.81 0.72
C VAL A 82 12.02 12.03 -0.62
N TYR A 83 12.60 11.55 -1.74
CA TYR A 83 12.00 11.72 -3.05
C TYR A 83 10.61 11.09 -3.15
N SER A 84 10.44 9.87 -2.62
CA SER A 84 9.15 9.19 -2.58
C SER A 84 8.13 9.90 -1.68
N ALA A 85 8.54 10.43 -0.52
CA ALA A 85 7.66 11.21 0.34
C ALA A 85 7.19 12.52 -0.30
N VAL A 86 8.06 13.17 -1.09
CA VAL A 86 7.69 14.37 -1.87
C VAL A 86 6.68 14.02 -2.97
N VAL A 87 6.93 12.94 -3.73
CA VAL A 87 5.98 12.46 -4.75
C VAL A 87 4.63 12.12 -4.10
N TRP A 88 4.64 11.47 -2.94
CA TRP A 88 3.44 11.16 -2.16
C TRP A 88 2.67 12.43 -1.77
N ALA A 89 3.36 13.47 -1.26
CA ALA A 89 2.72 14.73 -0.90
C ALA A 89 2.04 15.40 -2.11
N PHE A 90 2.73 15.47 -3.25
CA PHE A 90 2.15 16.03 -4.47
C PHE A 90 0.97 15.21 -5.00
N ALA A 91 1.07 13.87 -4.96
CA ALA A 91 0.00 12.99 -5.40
C ALA A 91 -1.23 13.06 -4.48
N ALA A 92 -1.03 13.26 -3.17
CA ALA A 92 -2.10 13.50 -2.22
C ALA A 92 -2.83 14.82 -2.51
N ILE A 93 -2.09 15.92 -2.69
CA ILE A 93 -2.66 17.23 -3.04
C ILE A 93 -3.42 17.15 -4.37
N ALA A 94 -2.82 16.56 -5.41
CA ALA A 94 -3.46 16.39 -6.71
C ALA A 94 -4.75 15.56 -6.60
N SER A 95 -4.72 14.47 -5.81
CA SER A 95 -5.92 13.66 -5.55
C SER A 95 -7.01 14.46 -4.82
N THR A 96 -6.66 15.32 -3.87
CA THR A 96 -7.64 16.20 -3.19
C THR A 96 -8.31 17.15 -4.17
N VAL A 97 -7.55 17.78 -5.06
CA VAL A 97 -8.09 18.71 -6.08
C VAL A 97 -8.99 17.97 -7.06
N LEU A 98 -8.56 16.80 -7.56
CA LEU A 98 -9.35 16.00 -8.50
C LEU A 98 -10.62 15.43 -7.86
N SER A 99 -10.57 14.99 -6.60
CA SER A 99 -11.76 14.57 -5.86
C SER A 99 -12.73 15.72 -5.61
N ALA A 100 -12.23 16.94 -5.33
CA ALA A 100 -13.09 18.12 -5.23
C ALA A 100 -13.77 18.46 -6.58
N ALA A 101 -13.06 18.26 -7.70
CA ALA A 101 -13.60 18.46 -9.05
C ALA A 101 -14.62 17.38 -9.43
N GLU A 102 -14.44 16.14 -8.97
CA GLU A 102 -15.40 15.04 -9.16
C GLU A 102 -16.73 15.31 -8.44
N VAL A 103 -16.67 15.87 -7.23
CA VAL A 103 -17.87 16.22 -6.45
C VAL A 103 -18.58 17.46 -7.00
N MET A 104 -17.86 18.34 -7.70
CA MET A 104 -18.36 19.64 -8.17
C MET A 104 -18.14 19.82 -9.69
N PRO A 105 -18.76 18.99 -10.55
CA PRO A 105 -18.45 18.97 -11.99
C PRO A 105 -18.81 20.27 -12.72
N ASP A 106 -19.80 21.02 -12.23
CA ASP A 106 -20.33 22.22 -12.91
C ASP A 106 -19.63 23.54 -12.52
N ARG A 107 -18.62 23.50 -11.64
CA ARG A 107 -17.92 24.71 -11.17
C ARG A 107 -16.44 24.44 -10.90
N PHE A 108 -15.67 25.51 -10.71
CA PHE A 108 -14.29 25.37 -10.27
C PHE A 108 -14.23 24.67 -8.90
N PRO A 109 -13.33 23.68 -8.70
CA PRO A 109 -13.30 22.90 -7.47
C PRO A 109 -12.99 23.77 -6.24
N ASP A 110 -13.91 23.79 -5.29
CA ASP A 110 -13.73 24.42 -3.97
C ASP A 110 -13.12 23.39 -3.01
N VAL A 111 -11.79 23.35 -2.98
CA VAL A 111 -11.02 22.40 -2.15
C VAL A 111 -11.27 22.62 -0.64
N PRO A 112 -11.26 23.86 -0.10
CA PRO A 112 -11.62 24.09 1.29
C PRO A 112 -12.99 23.54 1.66
N LEU A 113 -14.01 23.78 0.85
CA LEU A 113 -15.35 23.25 1.09
C LEU A 113 -15.39 21.72 1.04
N PHE A 114 -14.70 21.11 0.07
CA PHE A 114 -14.59 19.65 -0.03
C PHE A 114 -13.94 19.04 1.22
N VAL A 115 -12.84 19.64 1.70
CA VAL A 115 -12.13 19.16 2.89
C VAL A 115 -12.96 19.35 4.15
N ASP A 116 -13.72 20.43 4.26
CA ASP A 116 -14.56 20.68 5.44
C ASP A 116 -15.80 19.77 5.47
N ALA A 117 -16.43 19.55 4.31
CA ALA A 117 -17.69 18.83 4.20
C ALA A 117 -17.55 17.30 4.06
N ILE A 118 -16.43 16.80 3.53
CA ILE A 118 -16.29 15.39 3.15
C ILE A 118 -15.08 14.78 3.83
N GLY A 119 -15.31 13.70 4.60
CA GLY A 119 -14.27 12.99 5.34
C GLY A 119 -13.10 12.56 4.45
N SER A 120 -13.35 12.11 3.22
CA SER A 120 -12.28 11.68 2.30
C SER A 120 -11.34 12.82 1.91
N GLY A 121 -11.83 14.06 1.88
CA GLY A 121 -11.01 15.26 1.74
C GLY A 121 -10.11 15.51 2.94
N GLN A 122 -10.65 15.36 4.16
CA GLN A 122 -9.87 15.44 5.40
C GLN A 122 -8.74 14.40 5.41
N GLY A 123 -9.06 13.15 5.06
CA GLY A 123 -8.08 12.06 5.01
C GLY A 123 -6.93 12.32 4.03
N LEU A 124 -7.23 12.84 2.84
CA LEU A 124 -6.19 13.18 1.86
C LEU A 124 -5.30 14.35 2.32
N VAL A 125 -5.86 15.36 2.99
CA VAL A 125 -5.07 16.47 3.55
C VAL A 125 -4.17 15.99 4.68
N VAL A 126 -4.68 15.14 5.58
CA VAL A 126 -3.85 14.56 6.65
C VAL A 126 -2.75 13.68 6.05
N SER A 127 -3.06 12.90 5.01
CA SER A 127 -2.05 12.11 4.27
C SER A 127 -0.98 13.01 3.65
N ALA A 128 -1.36 14.12 3.00
CA ALA A 128 -0.41 15.09 2.44
C ALA A 128 0.48 15.75 3.52
N ALA A 129 -0.11 16.09 4.68
CA ALA A 129 0.63 16.65 5.80
C ALA A 129 1.63 15.65 6.38
N ALA A 130 1.23 14.39 6.56
CA ALA A 130 2.11 13.32 7.02
C ALA A 130 3.20 12.96 6.01
N ALA A 131 2.91 13.03 4.71
CA ALA A 131 3.90 12.88 3.63
C ALA A 131 4.96 13.99 3.70
N THR A 132 4.52 15.24 3.90
CA THR A 132 5.40 16.40 4.04
C THR A 132 6.27 16.29 5.30
N LEU A 133 5.69 15.87 6.42
CA LEU A 133 6.41 15.59 7.66
C LEU A 133 7.45 14.47 7.46
N SER A 134 7.08 13.39 6.76
CA SER A 134 7.97 12.28 6.43
C SER A 134 9.14 12.75 5.55
N ALA A 135 8.89 13.62 4.57
CA ALA A 135 9.93 14.22 3.75
C ALA A 135 10.87 15.10 4.60
N ALA A 136 10.32 15.93 5.50
CA ALA A 136 11.11 16.76 6.40
C ALA A 136 12.02 15.93 7.32
N ILE A 137 11.45 14.92 8.01
CA ILE A 137 12.22 13.99 8.85
C ILE A 137 13.26 13.25 8.02
N GLY A 138 12.92 12.84 6.80
CA GLY A 138 13.84 12.22 5.84
C GLY A 138 15.00 13.14 5.47
N MET A 139 14.76 14.43 5.24
CA MET A 139 15.83 15.41 4.97
C MET A 139 16.77 15.55 6.18
N PHE A 140 16.22 15.60 7.39
CA PHE A 140 17.03 15.55 8.62
C PHE A 140 17.84 14.26 8.70
N ALA A 141 17.26 13.12 8.36
CA ALA A 141 17.95 11.82 8.35
C ALA A 141 19.06 11.75 7.28
N VAL A 142 18.88 12.38 6.11
CA VAL A 142 19.94 12.52 5.10
C VAL A 142 21.09 13.37 5.63
N ARG A 143 20.78 14.43 6.39
CA ARG A 143 21.79 15.38 6.92
C ARG A 143 22.54 14.85 8.14
N PHE A 144 21.83 14.20 9.06
CA PHE A 144 22.29 13.82 10.39
C PHE A 144 22.45 12.30 10.58
N GLY A 145 22.11 11.51 9.55
CA GLY A 145 22.20 10.05 9.59
C GLY A 145 21.29 9.45 10.67
N GLU A 146 21.81 8.49 11.40
CA GLU A 146 21.06 7.70 12.40
C GLU A 146 20.85 8.42 13.74
N LYS A 147 21.27 9.69 13.86
CA LYS A 147 20.84 10.56 14.97
C LYS A 147 19.33 10.82 14.95
N VAL A 148 18.70 10.69 13.78
CA VAL A 148 17.24 10.68 13.66
C VAL A 148 16.76 9.24 13.79
N PRO A 149 15.99 8.85 14.82
CA PRO A 149 15.56 7.47 15.02
C PRO A 149 14.79 6.93 13.81
N ALA A 150 15.08 5.70 13.40
CA ALA A 150 14.36 5.05 12.29
C ALA A 150 12.87 4.82 12.63
N GLU A 151 12.56 4.63 13.92
CA GLU A 151 11.19 4.53 14.45
C GLU A 151 10.37 5.77 14.15
N LEU A 152 10.97 6.95 14.29
CA LEU A 152 10.30 8.22 14.02
C LEU A 152 9.95 8.36 12.52
N ARG A 153 10.87 7.92 11.64
CA ARG A 153 10.67 7.94 10.18
C ARG A 153 9.54 7.00 9.76
N VAL A 154 9.59 5.75 10.24
CA VAL A 154 8.57 4.74 9.93
C VAL A 154 7.23 5.14 10.54
N GLY A 155 7.21 5.65 11.77
CA GLY A 155 6.00 6.12 12.43
C GLY A 155 5.31 7.26 11.68
N ALA A 156 6.07 8.26 11.22
CA ALA A 156 5.52 9.36 10.42
C ALA A 156 4.94 8.88 9.08
N ALA A 157 5.64 7.97 8.40
CA ALA A 157 5.18 7.43 7.11
C ALA A 157 3.93 6.55 7.28
N VAL A 158 3.90 5.69 8.31
CA VAL A 158 2.74 4.87 8.66
C VAL A 158 1.56 5.73 9.06
N PHE A 159 1.78 6.80 9.84
CA PHE A 159 0.71 7.69 10.27
C PHE A 159 -0.01 8.35 9.10
N GLY A 160 0.66 8.66 7.99
CA GLY A 160 0.01 9.23 6.81
C GLY A 160 -0.82 8.25 5.98
N LEU A 161 -0.70 6.94 6.22
CA LEU A 161 -1.53 5.91 5.59
C LEU A 161 -2.85 5.70 6.35
N LEU A 162 -2.88 5.98 7.65
CA LEU A 162 -4.05 5.80 8.52
C LEU A 162 -5.31 6.60 8.13
N PRO A 163 -5.23 7.84 7.63
CA PRO A 163 -6.44 8.63 7.37
C PRO A 163 -7.18 8.23 6.09
N LEU A 164 -6.56 7.45 5.20
CA LEU A 164 -7.15 7.13 3.89
C LEU A 164 -8.35 6.16 3.99
N PRO A 165 -8.31 5.08 4.81
CA PRO A 165 -9.43 4.14 4.93
C PRO A 165 -10.56 4.61 5.87
N VAL A 166 -10.27 5.53 6.79
CA VAL A 166 -11.16 5.95 7.90
C VAL A 166 -12.33 6.85 7.45
N THR A 167 -12.39 7.20 6.16
CA THR A 167 -13.24 8.29 5.67
C THR A 167 -14.56 7.87 5.03
N GLY A 168 -14.88 6.58 5.05
CA GLY A 168 -16.20 6.05 4.68
C GLY A 168 -17.25 6.34 5.76
N HIS A 169 -18.44 6.79 5.38
CA HIS A 169 -19.45 7.36 6.26
C HIS A 169 -19.79 6.56 7.53
N ALA A 170 -19.89 7.31 8.62
CA ALA A 170 -20.38 6.93 9.93
C ALA A 170 -21.72 6.19 9.84
N THR A 171 -21.69 4.88 10.05
CA THR A 171 -22.85 4.12 10.51
C THR A 171 -22.51 3.60 11.90
N ASN A 172 -23.40 3.84 12.85
CA ASN A 172 -23.22 3.47 14.25
C ASN A 172 -23.53 1.98 14.43
N TRP A 173 -22.56 1.11 14.14
CA TRP A 173 -22.68 -0.35 14.33
C TRP A 173 -21.57 -0.88 15.25
N TYR A 174 -21.91 -1.91 16.04
CA TYR A 174 -21.08 -2.48 17.12
C TYR A 174 -19.66 -2.92 16.68
N TRP A 175 -19.46 -3.20 15.40
CA TRP A 175 -18.20 -3.69 14.85
C TRP A 175 -17.43 -2.63 14.03
N HIS A 176 -17.89 -1.37 14.01
CA HIS A 176 -17.27 -0.27 13.26
C HIS A 176 -15.82 -0.02 13.71
N ASP A 177 -15.61 0.15 15.02
CA ASP A 177 -14.28 0.45 15.58
C ASP A 177 -13.29 -0.69 15.31
N LEU A 178 -13.76 -1.94 15.42
CA LEU A 178 -12.91 -3.10 15.16
C LEU A 178 -12.59 -3.25 13.67
N SER A 179 -13.51 -2.88 12.79
CA SER A 179 -13.30 -2.90 11.33
C SER A 179 -12.35 -1.81 10.86
N MET A 180 -12.41 -0.61 11.46
CA MET A 180 -11.42 0.44 11.22
C MET A 180 -10.04 0.00 11.66
N VAL A 181 -9.88 -0.48 12.90
CA VAL A 181 -8.59 -0.96 13.41
C VAL A 181 -8.06 -2.12 12.56
N ALA A 182 -8.92 -3.05 12.14
CA ALA A 182 -8.51 -4.14 11.26
C ALA A 182 -8.00 -3.62 9.90
N MET A 183 -8.68 -2.66 9.28
CA MET A 183 -8.27 -2.06 8.01
C MET A 183 -6.94 -1.31 8.14
N GLU A 184 -6.77 -0.53 9.21
CA GLU A 184 -5.51 0.17 9.49
C GLU A 184 -4.35 -0.82 9.66
N LEU A 185 -4.54 -1.86 10.48
CA LEU A 185 -3.56 -2.92 10.67
C LEU A 185 -3.25 -3.65 9.35
N HIS A 186 -4.26 -3.85 8.50
CA HIS A 186 -4.08 -4.44 7.18
C HIS A 186 -3.17 -3.59 6.30
N VAL A 187 -3.47 -2.29 6.17
CA VAL A 187 -2.69 -1.36 5.34
C VAL A 187 -1.27 -1.23 5.87
N ILE A 188 -1.10 -1.12 7.19
CA ILE A 188 0.22 -1.07 7.83
C ILE A 188 1.01 -2.34 7.52
N GLY A 189 0.44 -3.51 7.78
CA GLY A 189 1.11 -4.79 7.53
C GLY A 189 1.49 -4.94 6.05
N ALA A 190 0.55 -4.61 5.15
CA ALA A 190 0.78 -4.66 3.71
C ALA A 190 1.91 -3.72 3.31
N ALA A 191 1.92 -2.47 3.77
CA ALA A 191 2.95 -1.48 3.45
C ALA A 191 4.35 -1.88 3.97
N LEU A 192 4.43 -2.37 5.22
CA LEU A 192 5.70 -2.85 5.79
C LEU A 192 6.28 -4.03 5.02
N TRP A 193 5.41 -4.97 4.61
CA TRP A 193 5.84 -6.15 3.86
C TRP A 193 6.22 -5.80 2.42
N THR A 194 5.29 -5.22 1.66
CA THR A 194 5.48 -4.96 0.23
C THR A 194 6.53 -3.87 -0.01
N GLY A 195 6.47 -2.77 0.75
CA GLY A 195 7.45 -1.69 0.69
C GLY A 195 8.83 -2.14 1.14
N GLY A 196 8.90 -2.90 2.23
CA GLY A 196 10.17 -3.46 2.70
C GLY A 196 10.80 -4.43 1.69
N LEU A 197 9.99 -5.31 1.07
CA LEU A 197 10.46 -6.24 0.04
C LEU A 197 10.99 -5.48 -1.17
N LEU A 198 10.25 -4.46 -1.63
CA LEU A 198 10.67 -3.60 -2.74
C LEU A 198 11.98 -2.86 -2.43
N ALA A 199 12.11 -2.30 -1.23
CA ALA A 199 13.34 -1.60 -0.81
C ALA A 199 14.55 -2.54 -0.77
N VAL A 200 14.40 -3.74 -0.20
CA VAL A 200 15.46 -4.77 -0.19
C VAL A 200 15.80 -5.23 -1.60
N ALA A 201 14.80 -5.49 -2.45
CA ALA A 201 15.02 -5.92 -3.83
C ALA A 201 15.70 -4.84 -4.68
N LEU A 202 15.37 -3.56 -4.50
CA LEU A 202 15.97 -2.47 -5.27
C LEU A 202 17.39 -2.13 -4.84
N LEU A 203 17.64 -2.09 -3.52
CA LEU A 203 18.89 -1.54 -2.99
C LEU A 203 19.92 -2.60 -2.60
N LEU A 204 19.48 -3.83 -2.28
CA LEU A 204 20.36 -4.88 -1.75
C LEU A 204 20.49 -6.09 -2.68
N ALA A 205 19.67 -6.25 -3.73
CA ALA A 205 19.73 -7.45 -4.58
C ALA A 205 21.10 -7.68 -5.26
N ALA A 206 21.85 -6.62 -5.53
CA ALA A 206 23.19 -6.71 -6.11
C ALA A 206 24.29 -7.02 -5.07
N ASP A 207 24.05 -6.70 -3.79
CA ASP A 207 25.00 -6.89 -2.71
C ASP A 207 24.62 -8.11 -1.86
N ARG A 208 25.26 -9.25 -2.15
CA ARG A 208 24.96 -10.52 -1.49
C ARG A 208 25.28 -10.52 0.00
N GLU A 209 26.26 -9.72 0.42
CA GLU A 209 26.65 -9.64 1.83
C GLU A 209 25.60 -8.89 2.64
N LEU A 210 25.21 -7.71 2.16
CA LEU A 210 24.15 -6.93 2.80
C LEU A 210 22.82 -7.69 2.75
N LEU A 211 22.49 -8.30 1.60
CA LEU A 211 21.27 -9.11 1.45
C LEU A 211 21.24 -10.28 2.45
N GLY A 212 22.36 -11.02 2.61
CA GLY A 212 22.47 -12.13 3.55
C GLY A 212 22.24 -11.74 5.01
N ARG A 213 22.61 -10.51 5.39
CA ARG A 213 22.41 -9.96 6.74
C ARG A 213 20.99 -9.40 6.95
N THR A 214 20.46 -8.71 5.96
CA THR A 214 19.19 -8.00 6.05
C THR A 214 17.98 -8.91 5.83
N LEU A 215 18.09 -9.87 4.90
CA LEU A 215 16.95 -10.72 4.51
C LEU A 215 16.39 -11.57 5.67
N PRO A 216 17.18 -12.15 6.59
CA PRO A 216 16.63 -12.86 7.76
C PRO A 216 15.82 -11.95 8.69
N ARG A 217 16.28 -10.72 8.93
CA ARG A 217 15.57 -9.72 9.76
C ARG A 217 14.27 -9.30 9.09
N PHE A 218 14.34 -9.02 7.79
CA PHE A 218 13.16 -8.71 6.98
C PHE A 218 12.16 -9.86 6.96
N SER A 219 12.61 -11.11 6.82
CA SER A 219 11.73 -12.30 6.80
C SER A 219 10.92 -12.47 8.10
N ARG A 220 11.52 -12.17 9.26
CA ARG A 220 10.80 -12.17 10.55
C ARG A 220 9.72 -11.11 10.59
N LEU A 221 10.02 -9.89 10.11
CA LEU A 221 9.05 -8.80 10.03
C LEU A 221 7.94 -9.10 9.03
N ALA A 222 8.28 -9.60 7.85
CA ALA A 222 7.34 -9.99 6.80
C ALA A 222 6.38 -11.09 7.28
N THR A 223 6.84 -12.01 8.14
CA THR A 223 5.97 -13.04 8.74
C THR A 223 4.90 -12.42 9.65
N TRP A 224 5.29 -11.49 10.52
CA TRP A 224 4.33 -10.78 11.38
C TRP A 224 3.38 -9.93 10.57
N ALA A 225 3.89 -9.20 9.57
CA ALA A 225 3.08 -8.42 8.66
C ALA A 225 2.06 -9.30 7.91
N LEU A 226 2.48 -10.46 7.38
CA LEU A 226 1.59 -11.42 6.73
C LEU A 226 0.50 -11.94 7.68
N LEU A 227 0.84 -12.27 8.93
CA LEU A 227 -0.15 -12.71 9.91
C LEU A 227 -1.18 -11.62 10.22
N VAL A 228 -0.74 -10.37 10.40
CA VAL A 228 -1.62 -9.23 10.65
C VAL A 228 -2.53 -8.98 9.44
N VAL A 229 -1.98 -8.98 8.23
CA VAL A 229 -2.72 -8.79 6.96
C VAL A 229 -3.75 -9.91 6.75
N ALA A 230 -3.37 -11.16 7.02
CA ALA A 230 -4.26 -12.31 6.88
C ALA A 230 -5.39 -12.27 7.92
N ALA A 231 -5.07 -11.99 9.19
CA ALA A 231 -6.06 -11.92 10.26
C ALA A 231 -7.04 -10.76 10.06
N SER A 232 -6.54 -9.57 9.72
CA SER A 232 -7.37 -8.39 9.41
C SER A 232 -8.23 -8.62 8.17
N GLY A 233 -7.67 -9.19 7.10
CA GLY A 233 -8.42 -9.49 5.88
C GLY A 233 -9.53 -10.52 6.09
N LEU A 234 -9.26 -11.55 6.89
CA LEU A 234 -10.26 -12.54 7.28
C LEU A 234 -11.37 -11.91 8.14
N PHE A 235 -10.99 -11.09 9.12
CA PHE A 235 -11.95 -10.36 9.95
C PHE A 235 -12.87 -9.47 9.11
N SER A 236 -12.30 -8.64 8.22
CA SER A 236 -13.10 -7.78 7.33
C SER A 236 -14.05 -8.60 6.46
N GLY A 237 -13.57 -9.71 5.86
CA GLY A 237 -14.42 -10.57 5.03
C GLY A 237 -15.54 -11.27 5.80
N ILE A 238 -15.31 -11.69 7.04
CA ILE A 238 -16.34 -12.28 7.91
C ILE A 238 -17.37 -11.23 8.31
N VAL A 239 -16.93 -10.03 8.69
CA VAL A 239 -17.82 -8.94 9.09
C VAL A 239 -18.74 -8.52 7.95
N GLU A 240 -18.20 -8.38 6.73
CA GLU A 240 -18.98 -8.09 5.53
C GLU A 240 -20.04 -9.15 5.25
N LEU A 241 -19.68 -10.43 5.44
CA LEU A 241 -20.59 -11.55 5.25
C LEU A 241 -21.71 -11.55 6.31
N LEU A 242 -21.41 -11.14 7.54
CA LEU A 242 -22.38 -11.03 8.64
C LEU A 242 -23.38 -9.87 8.45
N LEU A 243 -22.95 -8.80 7.77
CA LEU A 243 -23.76 -7.59 7.53
C LEU A 243 -24.63 -7.69 6.27
N SER A 244 -24.37 -8.65 5.38
CA SER A 244 -25.17 -8.88 4.17
C SER A 244 -26.50 -9.57 4.52
N PRO A 245 -27.69 -8.94 4.33
CA PRO A 245 -28.97 -9.44 4.84
C PRO A 245 -29.59 -10.65 4.11
N ALA A 246 -28.88 -11.29 3.18
CA ALA A 246 -29.55 -12.03 2.11
C ALA A 246 -29.89 -13.51 2.44
N GLU A 247 -29.05 -14.30 3.11
CA GLU A 247 -29.32 -15.74 3.33
C GLU A 247 -28.45 -16.36 4.46
N PRO A 248 -28.89 -17.45 5.14
CA PRO A 248 -28.10 -18.15 6.15
C PRO A 248 -26.86 -18.87 5.58
N PHE A 249 -25.80 -18.91 6.38
CA PHE A 249 -24.56 -19.66 6.12
C PHE A 249 -24.86 -21.18 6.05
N PRO A 250 -24.34 -21.96 5.06
CA PRO A 250 -23.17 -21.73 4.20
C PRO A 250 -23.47 -21.55 2.69
N ALA A 251 -24.74 -21.51 2.28
CA ALA A 251 -25.11 -21.45 0.86
C ALA A 251 -24.73 -20.11 0.19
N SER A 252 -24.69 -19.02 0.97
CA SER A 252 -24.32 -17.66 0.54
C SER A 252 -22.91 -17.54 -0.09
N LEU A 253 -21.96 -18.40 0.28
CA LEU A 253 -20.57 -18.33 -0.22
C LEU A 253 -20.42 -18.57 -1.73
N VAL A 254 -21.35 -19.33 -2.33
CA VAL A 254 -21.24 -19.79 -3.72
C VAL A 254 -22.31 -19.17 -4.62
N THR A 255 -23.38 -18.63 -4.04
CA THR A 255 -24.54 -18.11 -4.78
C THR A 255 -24.55 -16.59 -4.90
N THR A 256 -23.85 -15.87 -4.03
CA THR A 256 -23.80 -14.40 -4.06
C THR A 256 -22.50 -13.87 -4.68
N HIS A 257 -22.59 -12.75 -5.41
CA HIS A 257 -21.42 -12.04 -5.97
C HIS A 257 -20.38 -11.71 -4.88
N TYR A 258 -20.85 -11.49 -3.65
CA TYR A 258 -20.03 -11.22 -2.47
C TYR A 258 -19.26 -12.43 -1.93
N GLY A 259 -19.88 -13.61 -1.90
CA GLY A 259 -19.22 -14.85 -1.48
C GLY A 259 -18.04 -15.22 -2.39
N LEU A 260 -18.22 -15.06 -3.71
CA LEU A 260 -17.17 -15.20 -4.72
C LEU A 260 -16.03 -14.20 -4.49
N LEU A 261 -16.36 -12.97 -4.12
CA LEU A 261 -15.42 -11.90 -3.78
C LEU A 261 -14.50 -12.25 -2.62
N VAL A 262 -15.08 -12.76 -1.53
CA VAL A 262 -14.35 -13.22 -0.34
C VAL A 262 -13.47 -14.42 -0.69
N LEU A 263 -13.97 -15.35 -1.51
CA LEU A 263 -13.19 -16.51 -1.98
C LEU A 263 -12.01 -16.11 -2.87
N VAL A 264 -12.18 -15.17 -3.80
CA VAL A 264 -11.08 -14.64 -4.62
C VAL A 264 -10.03 -13.96 -3.73
N LYS A 265 -10.46 -13.14 -2.77
CA LYS A 265 -9.55 -12.46 -1.83
C LYS A 265 -8.78 -13.47 -0.96
N ALA A 266 -9.45 -14.52 -0.49
CA ALA A 266 -8.83 -15.62 0.26
C ALA A 266 -7.84 -16.43 -0.60
N ALA A 267 -8.19 -16.73 -1.85
CA ALA A 267 -7.32 -17.44 -2.78
C ALA A 267 -6.06 -16.62 -3.12
N LEU A 268 -6.21 -15.32 -3.37
CA LEU A 268 -5.09 -14.39 -3.58
C LEU A 268 -4.20 -14.33 -2.33
N ALA A 269 -4.77 -14.19 -1.14
CA ALA A 269 -4.01 -14.19 0.11
C ALA A 269 -3.22 -15.49 0.31
N ALA A 270 -3.85 -16.64 0.05
CA ALA A 270 -3.20 -17.95 0.13
C ALA A 270 -2.04 -18.08 -0.88
N MET A 271 -2.24 -17.62 -2.12
CA MET A 271 -1.20 -17.64 -3.15
C MET A 271 0.01 -16.79 -2.75
N ILE A 272 -0.20 -15.60 -2.20
CA ILE A 272 0.90 -14.74 -1.77
C ILE A 272 1.61 -15.35 -0.54
N ALA A 273 0.87 -15.93 0.42
CA ALA A 273 1.48 -16.63 1.55
C ALA A 273 2.38 -17.79 1.10
N LEU A 274 1.99 -18.55 0.07
CA LEU A 274 2.80 -19.62 -0.52
C LEU A 274 4.06 -19.09 -1.21
N LEU A 275 3.96 -17.96 -1.94
CA LEU A 275 5.13 -17.32 -2.56
C LEU A 275 6.13 -16.83 -1.51
N GLY A 276 5.65 -16.17 -0.46
CA GLY A 276 6.48 -15.73 0.66
C GLY A 276 7.14 -16.91 1.40
N ALA A 277 6.40 -18.01 1.58
CA ALA A 277 6.95 -19.25 2.13
C ALA A 277 8.04 -19.84 1.23
N ASN A 278 7.88 -19.82 -0.09
CA ASN A 278 8.90 -20.29 -1.03
C ASN A 278 10.20 -19.48 -0.93
N ILE A 279 10.11 -18.15 -0.85
CA ILE A 279 11.29 -17.28 -0.65
C ILE A 279 11.96 -17.60 0.69
N ARG A 280 11.18 -17.79 1.75
CA ARG A 280 11.68 -18.08 3.09
C ARG A 280 12.35 -19.45 3.22
N TYR A 281 11.71 -20.50 2.71
CA TYR A 281 12.19 -21.87 2.94
C TYR A 281 13.19 -22.34 1.89
N ARG A 282 13.10 -21.85 0.65
CA ARG A 282 14.00 -22.29 -0.43
C ARG A 282 15.11 -21.30 -0.77
N LEU A 283 14.83 -20.00 -0.79
CA LEU A 283 15.83 -19.01 -1.23
C LEU A 283 16.67 -18.48 -0.07
N LEU A 284 16.07 -18.28 1.11
CA LEU A 284 16.79 -17.74 2.28
C LEU A 284 18.05 -18.52 2.65
N PRO A 285 18.06 -19.87 2.69
CA PRO A 285 19.29 -20.61 3.02
C PRO A 285 20.41 -20.37 2.00
N GLY A 286 20.08 -20.27 0.71
CA GLY A 286 21.04 -19.96 -0.35
C GLY A 286 21.58 -18.53 -0.28
N VAL A 287 20.72 -17.57 0.07
CA VAL A 287 21.08 -16.16 0.27
C VAL A 287 22.00 -16.00 1.48
N VAL A 288 21.69 -16.65 2.61
CA VAL A 288 22.56 -16.65 3.81
C VAL A 288 23.91 -17.30 3.50
N ALA A 289 23.92 -18.36 2.69
CA ALA A 289 25.14 -18.98 2.18
C ALA A 289 25.85 -18.17 1.08
N ARG A 290 25.41 -16.94 0.77
CA ARG A 290 25.95 -16.02 -0.25
C ARG A 290 26.01 -16.61 -1.67
N ARG A 291 25.18 -17.61 -1.97
CA ARG A 291 25.08 -18.23 -3.29
C ARG A 291 24.30 -17.34 -4.25
N PRO A 292 24.56 -17.40 -5.58
CA PRO A 292 23.68 -16.78 -6.55
C PRO A 292 22.30 -17.41 -6.45
N THR A 293 21.30 -16.61 -6.12
CA THR A 293 19.90 -17.04 -6.04
C THR A 293 19.05 -16.13 -6.92
N ALA A 294 17.91 -16.64 -7.36
CA ALA A 294 16.93 -15.87 -8.12
C ALA A 294 16.07 -14.94 -7.23
N PHE A 295 16.61 -14.45 -6.09
CA PHE A 295 15.84 -13.67 -5.11
C PHE A 295 15.14 -12.47 -5.76
N ALA A 296 15.84 -11.68 -6.57
CA ALA A 296 15.25 -10.53 -7.25
C ALA A 296 14.12 -10.91 -8.22
N ALA A 297 14.23 -12.06 -8.89
CA ALA A 297 13.19 -12.55 -9.80
C ALA A 297 11.95 -13.04 -9.03
N TRP A 298 12.13 -13.75 -7.92
CA TRP A 298 11.01 -14.18 -7.07
C TRP A 298 10.34 -13.03 -6.34
N ALA A 299 11.12 -12.08 -5.82
CA ALA A 299 10.59 -10.85 -5.24
C ALA A 299 9.84 -10.04 -6.29
N ALA A 300 10.31 -10.00 -7.54
CA ALA A 300 9.56 -9.41 -8.63
C ALA A 300 8.22 -10.12 -8.84
N VAL A 301 8.20 -11.45 -8.97
CA VAL A 301 6.95 -12.20 -9.15
C VAL A 301 5.96 -11.93 -8.00
N GLU A 302 6.44 -11.96 -6.75
CA GLU A 302 5.60 -11.66 -5.58
C GLU A 302 5.02 -10.24 -5.63
N LEU A 303 5.84 -9.24 -5.96
CA LEU A 303 5.40 -7.86 -6.13
C LEU A 303 4.40 -7.69 -7.29
N THR A 304 4.58 -8.41 -8.41
CA THR A 304 3.61 -8.40 -9.52
C THR A 304 2.26 -8.93 -9.05
N VAL A 305 2.25 -10.05 -8.34
CA VAL A 305 1.02 -10.69 -7.84
C VAL A 305 0.32 -9.77 -6.84
N LEU A 306 1.06 -9.11 -5.95
CA LEU A 306 0.53 -8.11 -5.02
C LEU A 306 -0.09 -6.92 -5.76
N GLY A 307 0.57 -6.39 -6.79
CA GLY A 307 0.03 -5.31 -7.61
C GLY A 307 -1.24 -5.70 -8.36
N LEU A 308 -1.29 -6.92 -8.89
CA LEU A 308 -2.50 -7.48 -9.52
C LEU A 308 -3.63 -7.64 -8.51
N ALA A 309 -3.36 -8.16 -7.32
CA ALA A 309 -4.35 -8.31 -6.25
C ALA A 309 -4.94 -6.96 -5.83
N TYR A 310 -4.10 -5.92 -5.71
CA TYR A 310 -4.55 -4.55 -5.44
C TYR A 310 -5.44 -4.02 -6.58
N GLY A 311 -5.02 -4.18 -7.84
CA GLY A 311 -5.81 -3.75 -9.00
C GLY A 311 -7.18 -4.44 -9.06
N VAL A 312 -7.21 -5.76 -8.86
CA VAL A 312 -8.47 -6.54 -8.80
C VAL A 312 -9.36 -6.09 -7.65
N ALA A 313 -8.79 -5.79 -6.47
CA ALA A 313 -9.59 -5.29 -5.35
C ALA A 313 -10.26 -3.94 -5.67
N VAL A 314 -9.56 -3.03 -6.36
CA VAL A 314 -10.09 -1.72 -6.79
C VAL A 314 -11.17 -1.84 -7.86
N VAL A 315 -11.01 -2.77 -8.82
CA VAL A 315 -12.05 -3.09 -9.83
C VAL A 315 -13.32 -3.48 -9.09
N ILE A 316 -13.20 -4.41 -8.15
CA ILE A 316 -14.38 -5.03 -7.57
C ILE A 316 -15.14 -4.06 -6.65
N THR A 317 -14.45 -3.23 -5.87
CA THR A 317 -15.12 -2.22 -5.03
C THR A 317 -15.87 -1.17 -5.86
N ARG A 318 -15.52 -0.99 -7.14
CA ARG A 318 -16.20 -0.09 -8.05
C ARG A 318 -17.33 -0.74 -8.86
N THR A 319 -17.24 -2.03 -9.15
CA THR A 319 -18.29 -2.75 -9.92
C THR A 319 -19.37 -3.39 -9.06
N GLY A 320 -19.14 -3.56 -7.76
CA GLY A 320 -20.08 -4.20 -6.82
C GLY A 320 -20.95 -3.25 -6.00
N GLY A 321 -20.89 -1.94 -6.27
CA GLY A 321 -21.70 -0.90 -5.62
C GLY A 321 -22.91 -0.48 -6.43
#